data_AF-A0AAP8HV40-F1
#
_entry.id   AF-A0AAP8HV40-F1
#
_cell.length_a   1.000
_cell.length_b   1.000
_cell.length_c   1.000
_cell.angle_alpha   90.00
_cell.angle_beta   90.00
_cell.angle_gamma   90.00
#
_symmetry.space_group_name_H-M   'P 1'
#
loop_
_entity.id
_entity.type
_entity.pdbx_description
1 polymer ?
#
loop_
_entity_poly.entity_id
_entity_poly.type
_entity_poly.pdbx_seq_one_letter_code
_entity_poly.pdbx_strand_id
1 'polypeptide(L)'
;VTCMEMLEHVPDPASVVRACAQLVKPGGHVFFSTINRNTKAWLMAVIGAEYVLKMVPQGTHDHKKFIRPSELIGWVDGTPLREKHMIGLHYNPITDHFKLGRNVDVNYMVHTQHVGLAL
;
A
#
# COMPACT_ATOMS: atom_id res chain seq x y z
N VAL A 1 -10.50 3.53 -8.92
CA VAL A 1 -9.24 2.92 -9.40
C VAL A 1 -8.63 2.12 -8.26
N THR A 2 -8.09 0.94 -8.52
CA THR A 2 -7.40 0.10 -7.53
C THR A 2 -5.99 -0.18 -8.02
N CYS A 3 -4.97 0.17 -7.24
CA CYS A 3 -3.56 -0.08 -7.53
C CYS A 3 -2.96 -0.84 -6.34
N MET A 4 -3.03 -2.16 -6.38
CA MET A 4 -2.74 -3.05 -5.24
C MET A 4 -1.43 -3.80 -5.46
N GLU A 5 -0.54 -3.82 -4.47
CA GLU A 5 0.73 -4.58 -4.47
C GLU A 5 1.54 -4.40 -5.76
N MET A 6 1.69 -3.14 -6.19
CA MET A 6 2.24 -2.81 -7.51
C MET A 6 3.23 -1.64 -7.48
N LEU A 7 3.04 -0.66 -6.58
CA LEU A 7 3.82 0.58 -6.57
C LEU A 7 5.32 0.33 -6.30
N GLU A 8 5.65 -0.67 -5.49
CA GLU A 8 7.02 -1.10 -5.20
C GLU A 8 7.72 -1.75 -6.42
N HIS A 9 6.97 -2.10 -7.46
CA HIS A 9 7.50 -2.77 -8.65
C HIS A 9 7.76 -1.82 -9.83
N VAL A 10 7.43 -0.53 -9.69
CA VAL A 10 7.64 0.48 -10.75
C VAL A 10 8.83 1.39 -10.45
N PRO A 11 9.51 1.93 -11.48
CA PRO A 11 10.65 2.81 -11.29
C PRO A 11 10.27 4.21 -10.76
N ASP A 12 9.07 4.71 -11.06
CA ASP A 12 8.56 5.99 -10.56
C ASP A 12 7.12 5.82 -10.00
N PRO A 13 6.99 5.46 -8.71
CA PRO A 13 5.69 5.29 -8.06
C PRO A 13 4.83 6.56 -8.05
N ALA A 14 5.45 7.74 -7.95
CA ALA A 14 4.74 9.01 -7.91
C ALA A 14 4.04 9.31 -9.25
N SER A 15 4.64 8.90 -10.38
CA SER A 15 3.98 8.95 -11.69
C SER A 15 2.70 8.10 -11.74
N VAL A 16 2.73 6.90 -11.18
CA VAL A 16 1.55 6.01 -11.13
C VAL A 16 0.44 6.61 -10.26
N VAL A 17 0.79 7.20 -9.12
CA VAL A 17 -0.19 7.91 -8.25
C VAL A 17 -0.86 9.05 -9.03
N ARG A 18 -0.09 9.87 -9.76
CA ARG A 18 -0.64 10.93 -10.61
C ARG A 18 -1.55 10.40 -11.72
N ALA A 19 -1.15 9.31 -12.39
CA ALA A 19 -1.96 8.67 -13.41
C ALA A 19 -3.29 8.15 -12.85
N CYS A 20 -3.27 7.52 -11.66
CA CYS A 20 -4.48 7.07 -10.98
C CYS A 20 -5.41 8.25 -10.61
N ALA A 21 -4.84 9.37 -10.18
CA ALA A 21 -5.58 10.59 -9.89
C ALA A 21 -6.23 11.20 -11.15
N GLN A 22 -5.56 11.14 -12.31
CA GLN A 22 -6.10 11.61 -13.59
C GLN A 22 -7.19 10.69 -14.16
N LEU A 23 -7.06 9.38 -13.97
CA LEU A 23 -8.01 8.39 -14.51
C LEU A 23 -9.34 8.34 -13.75
N VAL A 24 -9.33 8.70 -12.46
CA VAL A 24 -10.54 8.66 -11.65
C VAL A 24 -11.42 9.89 -11.92
N LYS A 25 -12.75 9.68 -11.99
CA LYS A 25 -13.71 10.79 -12.09
C LYS A 25 -13.64 11.68 -10.84
N PRO A 26 -14.00 12.98 -10.94
CA PRO A 26 -14.25 13.82 -9.77
C PRO A 26 -15.21 13.15 -8.77
N GLY A 27 -14.90 13.18 -7.48
CA GLY A 27 -15.64 12.46 -6.43
C GLY A 27 -15.36 10.95 -6.37
N GLY A 28 -14.64 10.39 -7.33
CA GLY A 28 -14.33 8.97 -7.40
C GLY A 28 -13.22 8.54 -6.44
N HIS A 29 -13.11 7.22 -6.25
CA HIS A 29 -12.27 6.62 -5.21
C HIS A 29 -11.04 5.96 -5.83
N VAL A 30 -9.89 6.13 -5.17
CA VAL A 30 -8.64 5.45 -5.53
C VAL A 30 -8.10 4.73 -4.31
N PHE A 31 -7.79 3.46 -4.49
CA PHE A 31 -7.20 2.62 -3.46
C PHE A 31 -5.78 2.25 -3.85
N PHE A 32 -4.87 2.28 -2.87
CA PHE A 32 -3.49 1.84 -3.01
C PHE A 32 -3.16 0.81 -1.93
N SER A 33 -2.30 -0.16 -2.21
CA SER A 33 -1.78 -1.09 -1.20
C SER A 33 -0.33 -1.46 -1.51
N THR A 34 0.46 -1.63 -0.45
CA THR A 34 1.87 -2.03 -0.52
C THR A 34 2.41 -2.36 0.88
N ILE A 35 3.66 -2.78 0.94
CA ILE A 35 4.40 -3.12 2.16
C ILE A 35 5.18 -1.90 2.67
N ASN A 36 5.10 -1.65 3.98
CA ASN A 36 5.76 -0.55 4.65
C ASN A 36 7.28 -0.76 4.68
N ARG A 37 8.08 0.29 4.43
CA ARG A 37 9.54 0.19 4.53
C ARG A 37 10.05 0.43 5.94
N ASN A 38 10.20 -0.65 6.69
CA ASN A 38 10.92 -0.71 7.95
C ASN A 38 11.40 -2.13 8.28
N THR A 39 12.18 -2.29 9.35
CA THR A 39 12.75 -3.57 9.77
C THR A 39 11.69 -4.61 10.14
N LYS A 40 10.59 -4.20 10.77
CA LYS A 40 9.50 -5.10 11.17
C LYS A 40 8.80 -5.68 9.93
N ALA A 41 8.51 -4.84 8.94
CA ALA A 41 7.93 -5.26 7.68
C ALA A 41 8.85 -6.21 6.91
N TRP A 42 10.16 -5.91 6.82
CA TRP A 42 11.14 -6.81 6.24
C TRP A 42 11.15 -8.18 6.94
N LEU A 43 11.21 -8.20 8.26
CA LEU A 43 11.21 -9.44 9.03
C LEU A 43 9.93 -10.25 8.76
N MET A 44 8.77 -9.62 8.74
CA MET A 44 7.49 -10.31 8.58
C MET A 44 7.25 -10.76 7.14
N ALA A 45 7.47 -9.89 6.15
CA ALA A 45 7.19 -10.15 4.74
C ALA A 45 8.24 -11.05 4.08
N VAL A 46 9.53 -10.84 4.39
CA VAL A 46 10.60 -11.65 3.82
C VAL A 46 10.81 -12.90 4.68
N ILE A 47 11.32 -12.74 5.90
CA ILE A 47 11.68 -13.90 6.74
C ILE A 47 10.44 -14.71 7.12
N GLY A 48 9.39 -14.04 7.61
CA GLY A 48 8.15 -14.68 8.02
C GLY A 48 7.44 -15.39 6.86
N ALA A 49 7.02 -14.65 5.84
CA ALA A 49 6.19 -15.22 4.78
C ALA A 49 6.95 -16.11 3.78
N GLU A 50 8.19 -15.77 3.40
CA GLU A 50 8.93 -16.54 2.39
C GLU A 50 9.70 -17.73 2.97
N TYR A 51 10.39 -17.53 4.09
CA TYR A 51 11.32 -18.54 4.63
C TYR A 51 10.67 -19.44 5.69
N VAL A 52 9.89 -18.87 6.61
CA VAL A 52 9.30 -19.61 7.74
C VAL A 52 7.97 -20.25 7.37
N LEU A 53 7.00 -19.43 6.96
CA LEU A 53 5.64 -19.88 6.65
C LEU A 53 5.50 -20.43 5.24
N LYS A 54 6.47 -20.14 4.34
CA LYS A 54 6.48 -20.58 2.93
C LYS A 54 5.18 -20.27 2.19
N MET A 55 4.60 -19.11 2.49
CA MET A 55 3.35 -18.64 1.88
C MET A 55 3.54 -18.20 0.44
N VAL A 56 4.74 -17.71 0.11
CA VAL A 56 5.11 -17.25 -1.23
C VAL A 56 6.54 -17.72 -1.55
N PRO A 57 6.94 -17.75 -2.84
CA PRO A 57 8.29 -18.11 -3.22
C PRO A 57 9.36 -17.19 -2.60
N GLN A 58 10.55 -17.72 -2.34
CA GLN A 58 11.69 -16.92 -1.90
C GLN A 58 12.12 -15.91 -2.97
N GLY A 59 12.45 -14.70 -2.53
CA GLY A 59 12.83 -13.61 -3.42
C GLY A 59 11.64 -12.87 -4.04
N THR A 60 10.43 -13.11 -3.54
CA THR A 60 9.23 -12.39 -3.99
C THR A 60 9.31 -10.91 -3.62
N HIS A 61 9.82 -10.59 -2.43
CA HIS A 61 9.88 -9.23 -1.92
C HIS A 61 11.30 -8.64 -1.91
N ASP A 62 11.45 -7.44 -2.49
CA ASP A 62 12.65 -6.62 -2.35
C ASP A 62 12.39 -5.46 -1.37
N HIS A 63 12.87 -5.63 -0.14
CA HIS A 63 12.68 -4.66 0.95
C HIS A 63 13.18 -3.25 0.66
N LYS A 64 14.13 -3.08 -0.27
CA LYS A 64 14.63 -1.75 -0.65
C LYS A 64 13.57 -0.95 -1.41
N LYS A 65 12.64 -1.66 -2.05
CA LYS A 65 11.56 -1.09 -2.86
C LYS A 65 10.26 -0.86 -2.08
N PHE A 66 10.16 -1.36 -0.85
CA PHE A 66 9.03 -1.05 0.02
C PHE A 66 8.85 0.46 0.17
N ILE A 67 7.62 0.88 0.40
CA ILE A 67 7.23 2.29 0.39
C ILE A 67 6.70 2.62 1.79
N ARG A 68 7.19 3.70 2.41
CA ARG A 68 6.61 4.14 3.68
C ARG A 68 5.23 4.75 3.44
N PRO A 69 4.28 4.59 4.38
CA PRO A 69 3.00 5.29 4.33
C PRO A 69 3.15 6.80 4.08
N SER A 70 4.12 7.45 4.75
CA SER A 70 4.39 8.88 4.59
C SER A 70 4.86 9.26 3.18
N GLU A 71 5.57 8.38 2.47
CA GLU A 71 5.99 8.63 1.09
C GLU A 71 4.80 8.58 0.14
N LEU A 72 3.95 7.55 0.29
CA LEU A 72 2.75 7.43 -0.52
C LEU A 72 1.81 8.62 -0.29
N ILE A 73 1.58 9.01 0.97
CA ILE A 73 0.76 10.17 1.28
C ILE A 73 1.38 11.44 0.71
N GLY A 74 2.70 11.63 0.80
CA GLY A 74 3.36 12.77 0.18
C GLY A 74 3.14 12.86 -1.34
N TRP A 75 3.11 11.73 -2.06
CA TRP A 75 2.76 11.73 -3.49
C TRP A 75 1.27 12.01 -3.73
N VAL A 76 0.39 11.48 -2.89
CA VAL A 76 -1.06 11.73 -2.94
C VAL A 76 -1.38 13.21 -2.72
N ASP A 77 -0.69 13.88 -1.79
CA ASP A 77 -0.87 15.30 -1.47
C ASP A 77 -0.55 16.22 -2.66
N GLY A 78 0.32 15.77 -3.57
CA GLY A 78 0.60 16.43 -4.84
C GLY A 78 -0.49 16.30 -5.91
N THR A 79 -1.65 15.72 -5.57
CA THR A 79 -2.76 15.45 -6.50
C THR A 79 -4.11 16.00 -5.99
N PRO A 80 -5.18 15.94 -6.80
CA PRO A 80 -6.54 16.21 -6.35
C PRO A 80 -7.14 15.15 -5.41
N LEU A 81 -6.41 14.06 -5.13
CA LEU A 81 -6.84 13.04 -4.19
C LEU A 81 -6.65 13.52 -2.74
N ARG A 82 -7.55 13.11 -1.85
CA ARG A 82 -7.39 13.26 -0.39
C ARG A 82 -7.53 11.92 0.27
N GLU A 83 -6.62 11.64 1.20
CA GLU A 83 -6.71 10.49 2.07
C GLU A 83 -8.01 10.55 2.89
N LYS A 84 -8.64 9.38 3.03
CA LYS A 84 -9.89 9.20 3.78
C LYS A 84 -9.72 8.16 4.87
N HIS A 85 -8.93 7.12 4.60
CA HIS A 85 -8.63 6.10 5.57
C HIS A 85 -7.36 5.33 5.20
N MET A 86 -6.66 4.83 6.21
CA MET A 86 -5.55 3.88 6.07
C MET A 86 -5.71 2.71 7.03
N ILE A 87 -5.48 1.49 6.55
CA ILE A 87 -5.63 0.26 7.33
C ILE A 87 -4.58 -0.77 6.93
N GLY A 88 -4.14 -1.61 7.86
CA GLY A 88 -3.26 -2.75 7.58
C GLY A 88 -4.01 -4.07 7.45
N LEU A 89 -3.32 -5.05 6.88
CA LEU A 89 -3.72 -6.44 6.77
C LEU A 89 -2.85 -7.30 7.69
N HIS A 90 -3.48 -7.94 8.67
CA HIS A 90 -2.81 -8.73 9.70
C HIS A 90 -3.11 -10.20 9.53
N TYR A 91 -2.06 -11.01 9.46
CA TYR A 91 -2.16 -12.46 9.48
C TYR A 91 -2.05 -13.01 10.91
N ASN A 92 -2.96 -13.91 11.28
CA ASN A 92 -2.85 -14.71 12.50
C ASN A 92 -2.45 -16.15 12.15
N PRO A 93 -1.24 -16.60 12.48
CA PRO A 93 -0.75 -17.94 12.14
C PRO A 93 -1.42 -19.06 12.95
N ILE A 94 -2.03 -18.75 14.10
CA ILE A 94 -2.69 -19.76 14.94
C ILE A 94 -4.05 -20.13 14.35
N THR A 95 -4.78 -19.13 13.87
CA THR A 95 -6.12 -19.34 13.28
C THR A 95 -6.08 -19.46 11.76
N ASP A 96 -4.94 -19.21 11.13
CA ASP A 96 -4.79 -19.11 9.68
C ASP A 96 -5.79 -18.14 9.03
N HIS A 97 -5.94 -16.94 9.61
CA HIS A 97 -6.89 -15.94 9.12
C HIS A 97 -6.22 -14.58 8.97
N PHE A 98 -6.61 -13.88 7.91
CA PHE A 98 -6.28 -12.47 7.70
C PHE A 98 -7.41 -11.57 8.22
N LYS A 99 -7.05 -10.45 8.82
CA LYS A 99 -7.98 -9.42 9.28
C LYS A 99 -7.45 -8.03 8.97
N LEU A 100 -8.38 -7.12 8.68
CA LEU A 100 -8.07 -5.70 8.59
C LEU A 100 -7.91 -5.10 10.01
N GLY A 101 -6.95 -4.21 10.20
CA GLY A 101 -6.71 -3.56 11.49
C GLY A 101 -5.96 -2.24 11.36
N ARG A 102 -6.05 -1.39 12.37
CA ARG A 102 -5.52 -0.01 12.32
C ARG A 102 -4.00 0.09 12.24
N ASN A 103 -3.26 -0.99 12.52
CA ASN A 103 -1.81 -0.95 12.54
C ASN A 103 -1.26 -1.10 11.11
N VAL A 104 -0.39 -0.17 10.71
CA VAL A 104 0.17 -0.08 9.36
C VAL A 104 1.68 -0.32 9.33
N ASP A 105 2.22 -0.97 10.37
CA ASP A 105 3.66 -1.14 10.54
C ASP A 105 4.26 -2.10 9.51
N VAL A 106 3.48 -3.07 9.00
CA VAL A 106 3.99 -4.10 8.08
C VAL A 106 3.55 -3.84 6.65
N ASN A 107 2.25 -3.67 6.44
CA ASN A 107 1.65 -3.36 5.15
C ASN A 107 0.48 -2.40 5.39
N TYR A 108 -0.04 -1.84 4.32
CA TYR A 108 -1.15 -0.90 4.40
C TYR A 108 -1.93 -0.82 3.10
N MET A 109 -3.21 -0.48 3.25
CA MET A 109 -4.15 -0.10 2.22
C MET A 109 -4.60 1.33 2.51
N VAL A 110 -4.53 2.20 1.50
CA VAL A 110 -4.99 3.59 1.58
C VAL A 110 -6.22 3.75 0.71
N HIS A 111 -7.28 4.29 1.31
CA HIS A 111 -8.44 4.82 0.60
C HIS A 111 -8.26 6.32 0.42
N THR A 112 -8.30 6.78 -0.83
CA THR A 112 -8.33 8.19 -1.19
C THR A 112 -9.56 8.51 -2.05
N GLN A 113 -9.94 9.78 -2.07
CA GLN A 113 -11.04 10.26 -2.91
C GLN A 113 -10.62 11.51 -3.65
N HIS A 114 -10.93 11.58 -4.94
CA HIS A 114 -10.74 12.78 -5.75
C HIS A 114 -11.70 13.86 -5.26
N VAL A 115 -11.16 14.99 -4.81
CA VAL A 115 -11.97 16.14 -4.43
C VAL A 115 -12.54 16.72 -5.72
N GLY A 116 -13.86 16.69 -5.88
CA GLY A 116 -14.49 17.38 -7.01
C GLY A 116 -14.17 18.87 -6.94
N LEU A 117 -14.09 19.55 -8.09
CA LEU A 117 -14.08 21.01 -8.09
C LEU A 117 -15.33 21.46 -7.32
N ALA A 118 -15.12 22.18 -6.22
CA ALA A 118 -16.20 22.99 -5.64
C ALA A 118 -16.57 24.00 -6.74
N LEU A 119 -17.76 23.81 -7.33
CA LEU A 119 -18.38 24.81 -8.19
C LEU A 119 -18.76 26.02 -7.35
#